data_AF-A0A1V3J9D5-F1
#
_entry.id   AF-A0A1V3J9D5-F1
#
_cell.length_a   1.000
_cell.length_b   1.000
_cell.length_c   1.000
_cell.angle_alpha   90.00
_cell.angle_beta   90.00
_cell.angle_gamma   90.00
#
_symmetry.space_group_name_H-M   'P 1'
#
loop_
_entity.id
_entity.type
_entity.pdbx_description
1 polymer ?
#
loop_
_entity_poly.entity_id
_entity_poly.type
_entity_poly.pdbx_seq_one_letter_code
_entity_poly.pdbx_strand_id
1 'polypeptide(L)' 'MAKFNEKLWLVIMFDIQLTHEEQQRAVEKIQELMSQGVNSGEAIQIVAKELRELHKKSTENKNFL' A
#
# COMPACT_ATOMS: atom_id res chain seq x y z
N MET A 1 -11.21 -15.00 8.25
CA MET A 1 -10.50 -13.89 7.60
C MET A 1 -11.19 -13.56 6.30
N ALA A 2 -11.59 -12.31 6.08
CA ALA A 2 -12.13 -11.87 4.80
C ALA A 2 -11.13 -12.23 3.69
N LYS A 3 -11.60 -12.87 2.61
CA LYS A 3 -10.77 -13.33 1.52
C LYS A 3 -10.08 -12.13 0.88
N PHE A 4 -8.82 -11.96 1.21
CA PHE A 4 -7.96 -10.93 0.69
C PHE A 4 -7.67 -11.26 -0.78
N ASN A 5 -7.84 -10.31 -1.70
CA ASN A 5 -7.64 -10.57 -3.11
C ASN A 5 -6.13 -10.57 -3.41
N GLU A 6 -5.52 -11.75 -3.41
CA GLU A 6 -4.09 -11.96 -3.63
C GLU A 6 -3.59 -11.30 -4.94
N LYS A 7 -4.43 -11.27 -5.98
CA LYS A 7 -4.07 -10.71 -7.28
C LYS A 7 -3.90 -9.18 -7.23
N LEU A 8 -4.69 -8.49 -6.40
CA LEU A 8 -4.59 -7.05 -6.17
C LEU A 8 -3.41 -6.71 -5.26
N TRP A 9 -3.09 -7.57 -4.30
CA TRP A 9 -1.96 -7.36 -3.42
C TRP A 9 -0.60 -7.47 -4.14
N LEU A 10 -0.51 -8.40 -5.10
CA LEU A 10 0.65 -8.51 -5.98
C LEU A 10 0.90 -7.23 -6.78
N VAL A 11 -0.15 -6.52 -7.20
CA VAL A 11 0.00 -5.26 -7.97
C VAL A 11 0.66 -4.16 -7.14
N ILE A 12 0.29 -4.01 -5.87
CA ILE A 12 0.89 -2.98 -4.99
C ILE A 12 2.37 -3.30 -4.72
N MET A 13 2.68 -4.59 -4.54
CA MET A 13 4.02 -5.05 -4.18
C MET A 13 4.99 -5.11 -5.37
N PHE A 14 4.49 -5.28 -6.60
CA PHE A 14 5.35 -5.35 -7.80
C PHE A 14 5.64 -3.96 -8.40
N ASP A 15 4.72 -3.00 -8.28
CA ASP A 15 4.90 -1.62 -8.78
C ASP A 15 5.80 -0.77 -7.87
N ILE A 16 5.88 -1.10 -6.59
CA ILE A 16 6.59 -0.31 -5.58
C ILE A 16 7.51 -1.27 -4.82
N GLN A 17 8.82 -1.07 -4.91
CA GLN A 17 9.80 -1.84 -4.15
C GLN A 17 9.73 -1.44 -2.67
N LEU A 18 8.75 -1.99 -1.96
CA LEU A 18 8.52 -1.75 -0.54
C LEU A 18 9.52 -2.54 0.30
N THR A 19 10.07 -1.90 1.32
CA THR A 19 10.77 -2.58 2.42
C THR A 19 9.81 -3.48 3.19
N HIS A 20 10.32 -4.49 3.91
CA HIS A 20 9.49 -5.36 4.76
C HIS A 20 8.63 -4.57 5.76
N GLU A 21 9.15 -3.46 6.27
CA GLU A 21 8.43 -2.60 7.22
C GLU A 21 7.30 -1.80 6.55
N GLU A 22 7.49 -1.37 5.30
CA GLU A 22 6.41 -0.73 4.53
C GLU A 22 5.35 -1.75 4.11
N GLN A 23 5.73 -2.98 3.77
CA GLN A 23 4.80 -4.07 3.50
C GLN A 23 3.91 -4.37 4.72
N GLN A 24 4.52 -4.46 5.90
CA GLN A 24 3.79 -4.71 7.15
C GLN A 24 2.82 -3.57 7.47
N ARG A 25 3.27 -2.31 7.36
CA ARG A 25 2.41 -1.13 7.53
C ARG A 25 1.25 -1.11 6.54
N ALA A 26 1.49 -1.49 5.28
CA ALA A 26 0.43 -1.57 4.27
C ALA A 26 -0.63 -2.62 4.65
N VAL A 27 -0.22 -3.79 5.16
CA VAL A 27 -1.13 -4.84 5.62
C VAL A 27 -1.97 -4.36 6.80
N GLU A 28 -1.34 -3.75 7.80
CA GLU A 28 -2.03 -3.20 8.97
C GLU A 28 -3.04 -2.12 8.58
N LYS A 29 -2.68 -1.23 7.66
CA LYS A 29 -3.56 -0.16 7.20
C LYS A 29 -4.78 -0.71 6.46
N ILE A 30 -4.61 -1.71 5.60
CA ILE A 30 -5.73 -2.35 4.91
C ILE A 30 -6.67 -3.03 5.93
N GLN A 31 -6.11 -3.72 6.93
CA GLN A 31 -6.90 -4.35 8.00
C GLN A 31 -7.68 -3.32 8.83
N GLU A 32 -7.05 -2.18 9.14
CA GLU A 32 -7.69 -1.06 9.84
C GLU A 32 -8.89 -0.54 9.03
N LEU A 33 -8.69 -0.22 7.75
CA LEU A 33 -9.75 0.26 6.86
C LEU A 33 -10.90 -0.75 6.76
N MET A 34 -10.58 -2.04 6.66
CA MET A 34 -11.58 -3.10 6.66
C MET A 34 -12.36 -3.20 7.97
N SER A 35 -11.70 -2.97 9.12
CA SER A 35 -12.37 -2.93 10.42
C SER A 35 -13.33 -1.74 10.56
N GLN A 36 -13.06 -0.65 9.82
CA GLN A 36 -13.93 0.52 9.69
C GLN A 36 -15.08 0.29 8.69
N GLY A 37 -15.16 -0.88 8.04
CA GLY A 37 -16.20 -1.23 7.07
C GLY A 37 -15.86 -0.88 5.63
N VAL A 38 -14.65 -0.40 5.34
CA VAL A 38 -14.18 -0.21 3.97
C VAL A 38 -14.01 -1.58 3.31
N ASN A 39 -14.50 -1.73 2.08
CA ASN A 39 -14.32 -2.98 1.37
C ASN A 39 -12.82 -3.21 1.02
N SER A 40 -12.43 -4.47 0.86
CA SER A 40 -11.03 -4.83 0.64
C SER A 40 -10.42 -4.21 -0.62
N GLY A 41 -11.18 -4.07 -1.71
CA GLY A 41 -10.69 -3.48 -2.96
C GLY A 41 -10.39 -1.99 -2.84
N GLU A 42 -11.27 -1.25 -2.17
CA GLU A 42 -11.11 0.18 -1.91
C GLU A 42 -9.98 0.45 -0.90
N ALA A 43 -9.90 -0.35 0.16
CA ALA A 43 -8.81 -0.24 1.13
C ALA A 43 -7.42 -0.43 0.49
N ILE A 44 -7.31 -1.39 -0.42
CA ILE A 44 -6.11 -1.65 -1.23
C ILE A 44 -5.78 -0.43 -2.12
N GLN A 45 -6.76 0.17 -2.78
CA GLN A 45 -6.53 1.35 -3.63
C GLN A 45 -6.04 2.56 -2.84
N ILE A 46 -6.62 2.80 -1.66
CA ILE A 46 -6.20 3.88 -0.76
C ILE A 46 -4.73 3.70 -0.37
N VAL A 47 -4.36 2.52 0.11
CA VAL A 47 -2.98 2.22 0.54
C VAL A 47 -2.00 2.25 -0.64
N ALA A 48 -2.37 1.74 -1.82
CA ALA A 48 -1.55 1.82 -3.01
C ALA A 48 -1.26 3.27 -3.43
N LYS A 49 -2.25 4.16 -3.31
CA LYS A 49 -2.10 5.58 -3.60
C LYS A 49 -1.14 6.24 -2.59
N GLU A 50 -1.33 6.02 -1.30
CA GLU A 50 -0.46 6.56 -0.24
C GLU A 50 1.00 6.13 -0.44
N LEU A 51 1.23 4.85 -0.73
CA LEU A 51 2.58 4.33 -0.96
C LEU A 51 3.25 4.94 -2.19
N ARG A 52 2.51 5.15 -3.29
CA ARG A 52 3.04 5.83 -4.49
C ARG A 52 3.39 7.28 -4.21
N GLU A 53 2.57 8.00 -3.44
CA GLU A 53 2.83 9.39 -3.06
C GLU A 53 4.08 9.51 -2.18
N LEU A 54 4.26 8.59 -1.22
CA LEU A 54 5.46 8.52 -0.37
C LEU A 54 6.72 8.21 -1.17
N HIS A 55 6.67 7.22 -2.07
CA HIS A 55 7.82 6.83 -2.91
C HIS A 55 8.19 7.90 -3.95
N LYS A 56 7.19 8.59 -4.53
CA LYS A 56 7.43 9.71 -5.44
C LYS A 56 8.18 10.84 -4.74
N LYS A 57 7.78 11.20 -3.50
CA LYS A 57 8.45 12.20 -2.68
C LYS A 57 9.90 11.83 -2.36
N SER A 58 10.15 10.55 -2.08
CA SER A 58 11.50 10.03 -1.78
C SER A 58 12.43 10.07 -3.01
N THR A 59 11.88 9.85 -4.20
CA THR A 59 12.64 9.88 -5.47
C THR A 59 12.92 11.30 -5.94
N GLU A 60 11.97 12.22 -5.80
CA GLU A 60 12.17 13.64 -6.16
C GLU A 60 13.22 14.33 -5.26
N ASN A 61 13.32 13.94 -3.98
CA ASN A 61 14.27 14.56 -3.03
C ASN A 61 15.74 14.11 -3.24
N LYS A 62 16.00 13.08 -4.04
CA LYS A 62 17.37 12.62 -4.36
C LYS A 62 17.98 13.32 -5.57
N ASN A 63 17.19 14.01 -6.38
CA ASN A 63 17.67 14.70 -7.58
C ASN A 63 18.11 16.16 -7.33
N PHE A 64 18.05 16.63 -6.08
CA PHE A 64 18.40 18.01 -5.71
C PHE A 64 19.60 18.12 -4.74
N LEU A 65 20.43 17.07 -4.64
CA LEU A 65 21.72 17.09 -3.94
C LEU A 65 22.83 16.66 -4.90
#